data_AF-A0A7W9AF28-F1
#
_entry.id   AF-A0A7W9AF28-F1
#
_cell.length_a   1.000
_cell.length_b   1.000
_cell.length_c   1.000
_cell.angle_alpha   90.00
_cell.angle_beta   90.00
_cell.angle_gamma   90.00
#
_symmetry.space_group_name_H-M   'P 1'
#
loop_
_entity.id
_entity.type
_entity.pdbx_description
1 polymer ?
#
loop_
_entity_poly.entity_id
_entity_poly.type
_entity_poly.pdbx_seq_one_letter_code
_entity_poly.pdbx_strand_id
1 'polypeptide(L)'
;MTALLGRYWPHLAIAAAVLFGVWWIYSSGAAAAERKAAHRQLVGEVLEQKRLRRIESAFADGLAKVDQALAARIAAIDVTERTIIQPKIEREIIRESRLSDPAAGLTDGLRAAINAARWQSTCAPGPDGGLVCALPPAEPAGR
;
A
#
# COMPACT_ATOMS: atom_id res chain seq x y z
N MET A 1 76.19 26.10 34.34
CA MET A 1 74.78 26.15 33.88
C MET A 1 74.19 24.78 33.51
N THR A 2 74.99 23.71 33.36
CA THR A 2 74.52 22.37 32.93
C THR A 2 74.04 21.44 34.07
N ALA A 3 74.49 21.66 35.31
CA ALA A 3 74.14 20.79 36.45
C ALA A 3 72.69 20.94 36.96
N LEU A 4 72.10 22.14 36.83
CA LEU A 4 70.70 22.40 37.21
C LEU A 4 69.72 21.73 36.24
N LEU A 5 69.99 21.76 34.93
CA LEU A 5 69.14 21.09 33.94
C LEU A 5 69.13 19.57 34.14
N GLY A 6 70.28 18.94 34.42
CA GLY A 6 70.36 17.49 34.63
C GLY A 6 69.59 16.97 35.85
N ARG A 7 69.44 17.80 36.90
CA ARG A 7 68.72 17.44 38.13
C ARG A 7 67.20 17.43 37.93
N TYR A 8 66.67 18.39 37.16
CA TYR A 8 65.21 18.54 36.94
C TYR A 8 64.68 17.85 35.68
N TRP A 9 65.56 17.49 34.75
CA TRP A 9 65.21 16.73 33.54
C TRP A 9 64.39 15.46 33.79
N PRO A 10 64.75 14.56 34.74
CA PRO A 10 63.95 13.36 34.99
C PRO A 10 62.54 13.69 35.48
N HIS A 11 62.37 14.76 36.27
CA HIS A 11 61.06 15.20 36.74
C HIS A 11 60.20 15.75 35.60
N LEU A 12 60.79 16.49 34.66
CA LEU A 12 60.10 16.97 33.46
C LEU A 12 59.71 15.82 32.53
N ALA A 13 60.58 14.82 32.37
CA ALA A 13 60.29 13.63 31.57
C ALA A 13 59.12 12.81 32.15
N ILE A 14 59.09 12.63 33.48
CA ILE A 14 57.98 11.96 34.17
C ILE A 14 56.69 12.76 33.99
N ALA A 15 56.72 14.09 34.18
CA ALA A 15 55.55 14.93 33.98
C ALA A 15 55.01 14.86 32.55
N ALA A 16 55.89 14.87 31.55
CA ALA A 16 55.51 14.72 30.15
C ALA A 16 54.91 13.34 29.85
N ALA A 17 55.47 12.27 30.42
CA ALA A 17 54.94 10.91 30.28
C ALA A 17 53.53 10.78 30.88
N VAL A 18 53.29 11.39 32.04
CA VAL A 18 51.96 11.41 32.68
C VAL A 18 50.96 12.19 31.83
N LEU A 19 51.33 13.38 31.36
CA LEU A 19 50.46 14.20 30.50
C LEU A 19 50.13 13.47 29.19
N PHE A 20 51.12 12.84 28.57
CA PHE A 20 50.93 12.04 27.36
C PHE A 20 50.00 10.84 27.61
N GLY A 21 50.17 10.13 28.74
CA GLY A 21 49.30 9.02 29.12
C GLY A 21 47.84 9.44 29.32
N VAL A 22 47.61 10.55 30.00
CA VAL A 22 46.26 11.11 30.21
C VAL A 22 45.64 11.52 28.88
N TRP A 23 46.40 12.22 28.04
CA TRP A 23 45.95 12.64 26.71
C TRP A 23 45.59 11.43 25.83
N TRP A 24 46.43 10.39 25.82
CA TRP A 24 46.20 9.16 25.06
C TRP A 24 44.92 8.43 25.47
N ILE A 25 44.66 8.33 26.78
CA ILE A 25 43.44 7.70 27.30
C ILE A 25 42.21 8.51 26.86
N TYR A 26 42.29 9.84 26.93
CA TYR A 26 41.21 10.71 26.50
C TYR A 26 40.94 10.62 24.99
N SER A 27 41.98 10.69 24.16
CA SER A 27 41.86 10.65 22.70
C SER A 27 41.37 9.30 22.19
N SER A 28 41.82 8.20 22.80
CA SER A 28 41.36 6.85 22.45
C SER A 28 39.88 6.63 22.83
N GLY A 29 39.44 7.20 23.94
CA GLY A 29 38.02 7.21 24.35
C GLY A 29 37.14 7.98 23.37
N ALA A 30 37.57 9.16 22.93
CA ALA A 30 36.85 9.98 21.96
C ALA A 30 36.71 9.27 20.60
N ALA A 31 37.80 8.72 20.08
CA ALA A 31 37.79 7.95 18.83
C ALA A 31 36.87 6.71 18.91
N ALA A 32 36.81 6.03 20.07
CA ALA A 32 35.90 4.91 20.28
C ALA A 32 34.43 5.35 20.32
N ALA A 33 34.14 6.52 20.90
CA ALA A 33 32.80 7.10 20.93
C ALA A 33 32.32 7.50 19.53
N GLU A 34 33.17 8.16 18.73
CA GLU A 34 32.87 8.54 17.36
C GLU A 34 32.58 7.32 16.48
N ARG A 35 33.39 6.27 16.57
CA ARG A 35 33.14 5.00 15.84
C ARG A 35 31.81 4.36 16.21
N LYS A 36 31.43 4.38 17.49
CA LYS A 36 30.14 3.86 17.95
C LYS A 36 28.98 4.73 17.45
N ALA A 37 29.15 6.05 17.41
CA ALA A 37 28.15 6.97 16.88
C ALA A 37 27.93 6.75 15.37
N ALA A 38 29.00 6.69 14.59
CA ALA A 38 28.96 6.40 13.16
C ALA A 38 28.33 5.03 12.86
N HIS A 39 28.68 4.00 13.64
CA HIS A 39 28.07 2.68 13.49
C HIS A 39 26.57 2.69 13.80
N ARG A 40 26.13 3.42 14.83
CA ARG A 40 24.69 3.55 15.13
C ARG A 40 23.94 4.29 14.02
N GLN A 41 24.53 5.32 13.42
CA GLN A 41 23.93 6.03 12.30
C GLN A 41 23.76 5.11 11.09
N LEU A 42 24.83 4.40 10.68
CA LEU A 42 24.78 3.45 9.56
C LEU A 42 23.76 2.33 9.78
N VAL A 43 23.72 1.76 10.99
CA VAL A 43 22.73 0.72 11.32
C VAL A 43 21.31 1.28 11.34
N GLY A 44 21.14 2.50 11.86
CA GLY A 44 19.85 3.20 11.86
C GLY A 44 19.31 3.43 10.45
N GLU A 45 20.15 3.95 9.55
CA GLU A 45 19.78 4.18 8.14
C GLU A 45 19.40 2.88 7.43
N VAL A 46 20.16 1.80 7.63
CA VAL A 46 19.86 0.49 7.04
C VAL A 46 18.55 -0.08 7.58
N LEU A 47 18.26 0.09 8.88
CA LEU A 47 17.02 -0.36 9.48
C LEU A 47 15.81 0.42 8.94
N GLU A 48 15.93 1.73 8.80
CA GLU A 48 14.87 2.57 8.24
C GLU A 48 14.62 2.21 6.76
N GLN A 49 15.66 2.05 5.95
CA GLN A 49 15.49 1.60 4.55
C GLN A 49 14.81 0.22 4.46
N LYS A 50 15.17 -0.72 5.34
CA LYS A 50 14.51 -2.03 5.38
C LYS A 50 13.04 -1.91 5.79
N ARG A 51 12.72 -1.01 6.71
CA ARG A 51 11.36 -0.75 7.16
C ARG A 51 10.52 -0.13 6.04
N LEU A 52 11.06 0.86 5.34
CA LEU A 52 10.41 1.48 4.18
C LEU A 52 10.13 0.46 3.08
N ARG A 53 11.11 -0.37 2.70
CA ARG A 53 10.91 -1.43 1.70
C ARG A 53 9.82 -2.42 2.09
N ARG A 54 9.70 -2.78 3.38
CA ARG A 54 8.63 -3.65 3.87
C ARG A 54 7.26 -2.99 3.77
N ILE A 55 7.19 -1.70 4.05
CA ILE A 55 5.95 -0.92 3.93
C ILE A 55 5.56 -0.86 2.45
N GLU A 56 6.50 -0.51 1.57
CA GLU A 56 6.30 -0.48 0.12
C GLU A 56 5.82 -1.84 -0.42
N SER A 57 6.47 -2.94 -0.03
CA SER A 57 6.04 -4.28 -0.48
C SER A 57 4.65 -4.63 0.04
N ALA A 58 4.33 -4.30 1.31
CA ALA A 58 3.01 -4.56 1.87
C ALA A 58 1.91 -3.74 1.17
N PHE A 59 2.20 -2.49 0.79
CA PHE A 59 1.30 -1.66 0.00
C PHE A 59 1.11 -2.21 -1.42
N ALA A 60 2.19 -2.63 -2.09
CA ALA A 60 2.12 -3.23 -3.41
C ALA A 60 1.29 -4.53 -3.40
N ASP A 61 1.50 -5.40 -2.40
CA ASP A 61 0.71 -6.62 -2.21
C ASP A 61 -0.76 -6.31 -1.91
N GLY A 62 -1.03 -5.25 -1.15
CA GLY A 62 -2.38 -4.76 -0.88
C GLY A 62 -3.09 -4.30 -2.14
N LEU A 63 -2.43 -3.48 -2.95
CA LEU A 63 -2.95 -2.99 -4.23
C LEU A 63 -3.22 -4.13 -5.22
N ALA A 64 -2.29 -5.08 -5.34
CA ALA A 64 -2.45 -6.23 -6.23
C ALA A 64 -3.70 -7.07 -5.89
N LYS A 65 -4.00 -7.24 -4.60
CA LYS A 65 -5.22 -7.95 -4.15
C LYS A 65 -6.50 -7.17 -4.48
N VAL A 66 -6.47 -5.85 -4.33
CA VAL A 66 -7.62 -4.99 -4.68
C VAL A 66 -7.87 -5.02 -6.18
N ASP A 67 -6.82 -4.89 -6.99
CA ASP A 67 -6.92 -4.96 -8.45
C ASP A 67 -7.46 -6.32 -8.92
N GLN A 68 -6.97 -7.42 -8.33
CA GLN A 68 -7.46 -8.75 -8.67
C GLN A 68 -8.93 -8.94 -8.30
N ALA A 69 -9.36 -8.45 -7.12
CA ALA A 69 -10.75 -8.50 -6.70
C ALA A 69 -11.65 -7.63 -7.59
N LEU A 70 -11.18 -6.45 -8.00
CA LEU A 70 -11.90 -5.56 -8.89
C LEU A 70 -12.05 -6.16 -10.29
N ALA A 71 -10.98 -6.70 -10.85
CA ALA A 71 -10.99 -7.38 -12.15
C ALA A 71 -11.98 -8.56 -12.15
N ALA A 72 -11.99 -9.36 -11.07
CA ALA A 72 -12.95 -10.46 -10.93
C ALA A 72 -14.41 -9.96 -10.88
N ARG A 73 -14.68 -8.83 -10.20
CA ARG A 73 -16.02 -8.23 -10.16
C ARG A 73 -16.45 -7.70 -11.52
N ILE A 74 -15.55 -7.03 -12.26
CA ILE A 74 -15.84 -6.52 -13.61
C ILE A 74 -16.15 -7.69 -14.55
N ALA A 75 -15.33 -8.75 -14.51
CA ALA A 75 -15.56 -9.94 -15.31
C ALA A 75 -16.89 -10.62 -14.96
N ALA A 76 -17.26 -10.68 -13.68
CA ALA A 76 -18.55 -11.23 -13.26
C ALA A 76 -19.72 -10.40 -13.81
N ILE A 77 -19.64 -9.06 -13.79
CA ILE A 77 -20.66 -8.18 -14.36
C ILE A 77 -20.81 -8.40 -15.86
N ASP A 78 -19.71 -8.43 -16.63
CA ASP A 78 -19.75 -8.65 -18.08
C ASP A 78 -20.33 -10.03 -18.43
N VAL A 79 -20.01 -11.07 -17.65
CA VAL A 79 -20.61 -12.40 -17.81
C VAL A 79 -22.10 -12.37 -17.52
N THR A 80 -22.54 -11.79 -16.40
CA THR A 80 -23.96 -11.73 -16.03
C THR A 80 -24.78 -10.95 -17.06
N GLU A 81 -24.25 -9.82 -17.53
CA GLU A 81 -24.91 -8.97 -18.54
C GLU A 81 -25.09 -9.71 -19.87
N ARG A 82 -24.04 -10.39 -20.35
CA ARG A 82 -24.07 -11.16 -21.62
C ARG A 82 -24.84 -12.47 -21.54
N THR A 83 -24.77 -13.19 -20.43
CA THR A 83 -25.29 -14.57 -20.36
C THR A 83 -26.67 -14.70 -19.75
N ILE A 84 -27.07 -13.76 -18.88
CA ILE A 84 -28.34 -13.85 -18.16
C ILE A 84 -29.31 -12.77 -18.63
N ILE A 85 -28.85 -11.52 -18.72
CA ILE A 85 -29.72 -10.37 -18.97
C ILE A 85 -30.06 -10.25 -20.46
N GLN A 86 -29.05 -10.16 -21.35
CA GLN A 86 -29.27 -10.04 -22.80
C GLN A 86 -30.15 -11.15 -23.40
N PRO A 87 -29.86 -12.45 -23.20
CA PRO A 87 -30.68 -13.52 -23.81
C PRO A 87 -32.06 -13.65 -23.17
N LYS A 88 -32.29 -13.08 -21.98
CA LYS A 88 -33.63 -12.98 -21.40
C LYS A 88 -34.42 -11.84 -22.06
N ILE A 89 -33.79 -10.69 -22.28
CA ILE A 89 -34.38 -9.57 -23.03
C ILE A 89 -34.71 -10.01 -24.46
N GLU A 90 -33.80 -10.67 -25.16
CA GLU A 90 -34.04 -11.19 -26.51
C GLU A 90 -35.20 -12.19 -26.57
N ARG A 91 -35.26 -13.14 -25.62
CA ARG A 91 -36.37 -14.10 -25.54
C ARG A 91 -37.71 -13.41 -25.31
N GLU A 92 -37.77 -12.40 -24.46
CA GLU A 92 -39.01 -11.65 -24.21
C GLU A 92 -39.39 -10.75 -25.39
N ILE A 93 -38.43 -10.14 -26.10
CA ILE A 93 -38.68 -9.38 -27.34
C ILE A 93 -39.28 -10.28 -28.43
N ILE A 94 -38.72 -11.48 -28.63
CA ILE A 94 -39.19 -12.42 -29.67
C ILE A 94 -40.57 -12.99 -29.32
N ARG A 95 -40.87 -13.15 -28.03
CA ARG A 95 -42.13 -13.76 -27.56
C ARG A 95 -43.33 -12.82 -27.67
N GLU A 96 -43.10 -11.50 -27.69
CA GLU A 96 -44.16 -10.50 -27.65
C GLU A 96 -44.32 -9.82 -29.01
N SER A 97 -45.32 -10.25 -29.79
CA SER A 97 -45.56 -9.78 -31.17
C SER A 97 -45.79 -8.28 -31.31
N ARG A 98 -46.14 -7.60 -30.22
CA ARG A 98 -46.32 -6.13 -30.15
C ARG A 98 -45.01 -5.36 -30.16
N LEU A 99 -43.89 -5.94 -29.69
CA LEU A 99 -42.58 -5.26 -29.68
C LEU A 99 -41.88 -5.29 -31.05
N SER A 100 -42.36 -6.15 -31.96
CA SER A 100 -41.91 -6.25 -33.35
C SER A 100 -42.64 -5.25 -34.27
N ASP A 101 -43.73 -4.65 -33.78
CA ASP A 101 -44.54 -3.67 -34.50
C ASP A 101 -44.15 -2.25 -34.05
N PRO A 102 -43.60 -1.40 -34.94
CA PRO A 102 -43.13 -0.06 -34.58
C PRO A 102 -44.24 0.88 -34.04
N ALA A 103 -45.53 0.49 -34.13
CA ALA A 103 -46.65 1.26 -33.60
C ALA A 103 -47.05 0.90 -32.15
N ALA A 104 -46.58 -0.22 -31.59
CA ALA A 104 -46.98 -0.71 -30.27
C ALA A 104 -45.83 -0.53 -29.27
N GLY A 105 -45.99 0.46 -28.39
CA GLY A 105 -44.97 0.85 -27.40
C GLY A 105 -44.61 -0.26 -26.40
N LEU A 106 -43.44 -0.08 -25.76
CA LEU A 106 -42.87 -0.98 -24.76
C LEU A 106 -43.89 -1.48 -23.74
N THR A 107 -43.95 -2.80 -23.55
CA THR A 107 -44.81 -3.44 -22.56
C THR A 107 -44.34 -3.16 -21.12
N ASP A 108 -45.26 -3.17 -20.16
CA ASP A 108 -44.95 -2.88 -18.75
C ASP A 108 -43.96 -3.88 -18.14
N GLY A 109 -43.94 -5.13 -18.60
CA GLY A 109 -42.95 -6.13 -18.20
C GLY A 109 -41.54 -5.78 -18.66
N LEU A 110 -41.38 -5.31 -19.90
CA LEU A 110 -40.09 -4.85 -20.42
C LEU A 110 -39.66 -3.55 -19.72
N ARG A 111 -40.60 -2.63 -19.46
CA ARG A 111 -40.33 -1.41 -18.69
C ARG A 111 -39.92 -1.72 -17.25
N ALA A 112 -40.54 -2.70 -16.60
CA ALA A 112 -40.17 -3.18 -15.27
C ALA A 112 -38.80 -3.85 -15.26
N ALA A 113 -38.46 -4.66 -16.27
CA ALA A 113 -37.16 -5.28 -16.41
C ALA A 113 -36.04 -4.23 -16.66
N ILE A 114 -36.27 -3.25 -17.53
CA ILE A 114 -35.35 -2.13 -17.76
C ILE A 114 -35.18 -1.29 -16.49
N ASN A 115 -36.27 -1.02 -15.77
CA ASN A 115 -36.20 -0.29 -14.52
C ASN A 115 -35.45 -1.10 -13.45
N ALA A 116 -35.68 -2.41 -13.34
CA ALA A 116 -34.95 -3.27 -12.42
C ALA A 116 -33.45 -3.32 -12.74
N ALA A 117 -33.08 -3.39 -14.03
CA ALA A 117 -31.69 -3.31 -14.48
C ALA A 117 -31.06 -1.93 -14.17
N ARG A 118 -31.81 -0.84 -14.34
CA ARG A 118 -31.41 0.51 -13.91
C ARG A 118 -31.17 0.61 -12.41
N TRP A 119 -32.08 0.05 -11.60
CA TRP A 119 -31.94 0.04 -10.15
C TRP A 119 -30.71 -0.75 -9.67
N GLN A 120 -30.39 -1.86 -10.33
CA GLN A 120 -29.19 -2.66 -10.03
C GLN A 120 -27.88 -2.01 -10.47
N SER A 121 -27.93 -1.10 -11.45
CA SER A 121 -26.75 -0.36 -11.96
C SER A 121 -26.58 1.02 -11.32
N THR A 122 -27.52 1.49 -10.50
CA THR A 122 -27.39 2.78 -9.81
C THR A 122 -26.29 2.74 -8.75
N CYS A 123 -25.13 3.29 -9.10
CA CYS A 123 -24.08 3.64 -8.16
C CYS A 123 -24.43 5.00 -7.52
N ALA A 124 -24.49 5.05 -6.19
CA ALA A 124 -24.68 6.29 -5.44
C ALA A 124 -23.31 6.87 -5.03
N PRO A 125 -23.14 8.20 -4.98
CA PRO A 125 -21.96 8.79 -4.38
C PRO A 125 -21.92 8.44 -2.88
N GLY A 126 -20.87 7.74 -2.48
CA GLY A 126 -20.54 7.41 -1.11
C GLY A 126 -19.99 8.63 -0.35
N PRO A 127 -20.07 8.60 0.99
CA PRO A 127 -19.67 9.73 1.85
C PRO A 127 -18.19 10.12 1.71
N ASP A 128 -17.34 9.21 1.21
CA ASP A 128 -15.90 9.43 1.02
C ASP A 128 -15.53 9.89 -0.41
N GLY A 129 -16.52 10.25 -1.24
CA GLY A 129 -16.31 10.68 -2.62
C GLY A 129 -16.14 9.55 -3.65
N GLY A 130 -16.25 8.28 -3.23
CA GLY A 130 -16.29 7.11 -4.12
C GLY A 130 -17.70 6.79 -4.61
N LEU A 131 -17.84 6.02 -5.71
CA LEU A 131 -19.14 5.48 -6.15
C LEU A 131 -19.42 4.14 -5.47
N VAL A 132 -20.55 4.02 -4.77
CA VAL A 132 -21.01 2.78 -4.15
C VAL A 132 -22.13 2.19 -5.00
N CYS A 133 -21.81 1.14 -5.74
CA CYS A 133 -22.78 0.38 -6.51
C CYS A 133 -23.38 -0.72 -5.63
N ALA A 134 -24.72 -0.82 -5.60
CA ALA A 134 -25.41 -1.92 -4.96
C ALA A 134 -25.23 -3.19 -5.81
N LEU A 135 -24.09 -3.88 -5.67
CA LEU A 135 -23.96 -5.22 -6.22
C LEU A 135 -24.99 -6.13 -5.52
N PRO A 136 -25.72 -6.98 -6.25
CA PRO A 136 -26.56 -7.98 -5.62
C PRO A 136 -25.72 -8.85 -4.69
N PRO A 137 -26.27 -9.28 -3.53
CA PRO A 137 -25.58 -10.20 -2.64
C PRO A 137 -25.22 -11.45 -3.44
N ALA A 138 -23.96 -11.89 -3.31
CA ALA A 138 -23.51 -13.12 -3.94
C ALA A 138 -24.47 -14.25 -3.57
N GLU A 139 -25.05 -14.92 -4.58
CA GLU A 139 -25.84 -16.12 -4.32
C GLU A 139 -25.00 -17.07 -3.47
N PRO A 140 -25.53 -17.58 -2.35
CA PRO A 140 -24.80 -18.53 -1.52
C PRO A 140 -24.46 -19.72 -2.41
N ALA A 141 -23.17 -20.09 -2.45
CA ALA A 141 -22.69 -21.24 -3.19
C ALA A 141 -23.49 -22.48 -2.72
N GLY A 142 -24.50 -22.83 -3.52
CA GLY A 142 -25.43 -23.92 -3.24
C GLY A 142 -24.70 -25.25 -3.32
N ARG A 143 -24.94 -26.08 -2.31
CA ARG A 143 -24.65 -27.52 -2.28
C ARG A 143 -25.62 -28.28 -3.18
#